data_AF-A0A3P3ZAC7-F1
#
_entry.id   AF-A0A3P3ZAC7-F1
#
_cell.length_a   1.000
_cell.length_b   1.000
_cell.length_c   1.000
_cell.angle_alpha   90.00
_cell.angle_beta   90.00
_cell.angle_gamma   90.00
#
_symmetry.space_group_name_H-M   'P 1'
#
loop_
_entity.id
_entity.type
_entity.pdbx_description
1 polymer ?
#
loop_
_entity_poly.entity_id
_entity_poly.type
_entity_poly.pdbx_seq_one_letter_code
_entity_poly.pdbx_strand_id
1 'polypeptide(L)'
;MVQFNLTLMGLCLAGFLLSSYAYSVEVHVERAKQLGVPYRAYCDIGPFSCTEVFSSEFSSTTHLFGLPKVPNALVAMIYYMVEMLCCWHPTLILIISAPGILVTVCFAFILTVILHDLCIVCCLTYVVNVTTVYVAYRWWRQTAARNVAAAFSSSTKSKKHA
;
A
#
# COMPACT_ATOMS: atom_id res chain seq x y z
N MET A 1 8.40 -0.03 24.91
CA MET A 1 6.99 -0.43 25.13
C MET A 1 6.35 -0.54 23.75
N VAL A 2 6.07 -1.75 23.30
CA VAL A 2 5.53 -1.99 21.94
C VAL A 2 4.07 -1.54 21.95
N GLN A 3 3.76 -0.41 21.30
CA GLN A 3 2.38 0.06 21.19
C GLN A 3 1.84 -0.46 19.86
N PHE A 4 0.89 -1.40 19.94
CA PHE A 4 0.20 -1.89 18.75
C PHE A 4 -0.79 -0.83 18.25
N ASN A 5 -0.71 -0.46 16.98
CA ASN A 5 -1.60 0.53 16.38
C ASN A 5 -2.70 -0.16 15.55
N LEU A 6 -3.88 -0.33 16.16
CA LEU A 6 -5.05 -0.96 15.54
C LEU A 6 -5.49 -0.26 14.25
N THR A 7 -5.35 1.07 14.17
CA THR A 7 -5.72 1.84 12.98
C THR A 7 -4.81 1.50 11.80
N LEU A 8 -3.49 1.44 12.03
CA LEU A 8 -2.55 1.03 10.99
C LEU A 8 -2.80 -0.42 10.56
N MET A 9 -3.04 -1.32 11.50
CA MET A 9 -3.38 -2.71 11.17
C MET A 9 -4.65 -2.80 10.29
N GLY A 10 -5.70 -2.04 10.63
CA GLY A 10 -6.93 -2.01 9.84
C GLY A 10 -6.71 -1.50 8.41
N LEU A 11 -5.88 -0.47 8.24
CA LEU A 11 -5.51 0.05 6.92
C LEU A 11 -4.69 -0.96 6.10
N CYS A 12 -3.69 -1.60 6.73
CA CYS A 12 -2.87 -2.62 6.06
C CYS A 12 -3.71 -3.82 5.64
N LEU A 13 -4.64 -4.26 6.51
CA LEU A 13 -5.57 -5.34 6.19
C LEU A 13 -6.51 -4.97 5.04
N ALA A 14 -7.05 -3.74 5.03
CA ALA A 14 -7.87 -3.26 3.92
C ALA A 14 -7.08 -3.24 2.59
N GLY A 15 -5.83 -2.75 2.61
CA GLY A 15 -4.93 -2.79 1.46
C GLY A 15 -4.66 -4.21 0.97
N PHE A 16 -4.40 -5.15 1.88
CA PHE A 16 -4.21 -6.55 1.55
C PHE A 16 -5.43 -7.18 0.89
N LEU A 17 -6.64 -6.89 1.40
CA LEU A 17 -7.89 -7.40 0.83
C LEU A 17 -8.18 -6.81 -0.55
N LEU A 18 -7.96 -5.50 -0.75
CA LEU A 18 -8.06 -4.85 -2.06
C LEU A 18 -7.07 -5.46 -3.06
N SER A 19 -5.83 -5.71 -2.63
CA SER A 19 -4.80 -6.34 -3.46
C SER A 19 -5.12 -7.80 -3.78
N SER A 20 -5.69 -8.54 -2.84
CA SER A 20 -6.15 -9.91 -3.05
C SER A 20 -7.28 -9.97 -4.07
N TYR A 21 -8.21 -9.01 -4.02
CA TYR A 21 -9.27 -8.88 -5.02
C TYR A 21 -8.70 -8.51 -6.40
N ALA A 22 -7.80 -7.54 -6.48
CA ALA A 22 -7.10 -7.17 -7.71
C ALA A 22 -6.36 -8.37 -8.32
N TYR A 23 -5.67 -9.17 -7.49
CA TYR A 23 -4.96 -10.36 -7.92
C TYR A 23 -5.92 -11.42 -8.48
N SER A 24 -7.06 -11.62 -7.81
CA SER A 24 -8.12 -12.48 -8.34
C SER A 24 -8.58 -12.01 -9.71
N VAL A 25 -8.89 -10.72 -9.88
CA VAL A 25 -9.29 -10.16 -11.18
C VAL A 25 -8.21 -10.41 -12.24
N GLU A 26 -6.95 -10.11 -11.95
CA GLU A 26 -5.84 -10.31 -12.89
C GLU A 26 -5.68 -11.77 -13.32
N VAL A 27 -5.78 -12.73 -12.39
CA VAL A 27 -5.74 -14.17 -12.71
C VAL A 27 -6.91 -14.58 -13.61
N HIS A 28 -8.12 -14.05 -13.37
CA HIS A 28 -9.27 -14.37 -14.20
C HIS A 28 -9.17 -13.74 -15.59
N VAL A 29 -8.66 -12.51 -15.69
CA VAL A 29 -8.39 -11.82 -16.96
C VAL A 29 -7.39 -12.61 -17.79
N GLU A 30 -6.26 -13.01 -17.20
CA GLU A 30 -5.23 -13.79 -17.89
C GLU A 30 -5.76 -15.15 -18.36
N ARG A 31 -6.52 -15.85 -17.51
CA ARG A 31 -7.15 -17.13 -17.89
C ARG A 31 -8.16 -16.94 -19.03
N ALA A 32 -8.98 -15.90 -18.98
CA ALA A 32 -9.98 -15.62 -20.00
C ALA A 32 -9.32 -15.30 -21.35
N LYS A 33 -8.21 -14.53 -21.32
CA LYS A 33 -7.38 -14.24 -22.49
C LYS A 33 -6.80 -15.51 -23.12
N GLN A 34 -6.31 -16.44 -22.29
CA GLN A 34 -5.78 -17.74 -22.77
C GLN A 34 -6.87 -18.63 -23.39
N LEU A 35 -8.08 -18.59 -22.85
CA LEU A 35 -9.23 -19.36 -23.35
C LEU A 35 -9.97 -18.68 -24.51
N GLY A 36 -9.62 -17.43 -24.84
CA GLY A 36 -10.31 -16.65 -25.87
C GLY A 36 -11.75 -16.27 -25.49
N VAL A 37 -12.08 -16.23 -24.20
CA VAL A 37 -13.42 -15.87 -23.71
C VAL A 37 -13.44 -14.46 -23.13
N PRO A 38 -14.54 -13.70 -23.25
CA PRO A 38 -14.64 -12.40 -22.61
C PRO A 38 -14.76 -12.56 -21.09
N TYR A 39 -14.08 -11.70 -20.35
CA TYR A 39 -14.21 -11.57 -18.89
C TYR A 39 -14.49 -10.12 -18.52
N ARG A 40 -15.31 -9.92 -17.49
CA ARG A 40 -15.64 -8.61 -16.94
C ARG A 40 -15.61 -8.69 -15.42
N ALA A 41 -14.80 -7.84 -14.79
CA ALA A 41 -14.67 -7.77 -13.35
C ALA A 41 -15.89 -7.11 -12.71
N TYR A 42 -16.17 -7.45 -11.45
CA TYR A 42 -17.25 -6.78 -10.70
C TYR A 42 -17.00 -5.29 -10.44
N CYS A 43 -15.73 -4.87 -10.45
CA CYS A 43 -15.36 -3.47 -10.29
C CYS A 43 -15.39 -2.66 -11.61
N ASP A 44 -15.87 -3.26 -12.71
CA ASP A 44 -16.09 -2.54 -13.98
C ASP A 44 -17.44 -1.79 -13.94
N ILE A 45 -17.39 -0.50 -13.60
CA ILE A 45 -18.56 0.34 -13.34
C ILE A 45 -18.59 1.53 -14.29
N GLY A 46 -19.56 1.55 -15.22
CA GLY A 46 -19.71 2.65 -16.18
C GLY A 46 -18.45 2.80 -17.04
N PRO A 47 -17.82 4.00 -17.08
CA PRO A 47 -16.58 4.22 -17.82
C PRO A 47 -15.31 3.73 -17.10
N PHE A 48 -15.43 3.11 -15.92
CA PHE A 48 -14.30 2.68 -15.11
C PHE A 48 -14.07 1.17 -15.26
N SER A 49 -12.98 0.77 -15.92
CA SER A 49 -12.67 -0.63 -16.21
C SER A 49 -11.42 -1.11 -15.46
N CYS A 50 -11.62 -1.92 -14.41
CA CYS A 50 -10.54 -2.67 -13.79
C CYS A 50 -9.97 -3.73 -14.74
N THR A 51 -10.85 -4.39 -15.51
CA THR A 51 -10.48 -5.43 -16.46
C THR A 51 -9.48 -4.90 -17.48
N GLU A 52 -9.73 -3.71 -18.03
CA GLU A 52 -8.84 -3.07 -19.00
C GLU A 52 -7.47 -2.79 -18.38
N VAL A 53 -7.45 -2.18 -17.19
CA VAL A 53 -6.22 -1.91 -16.43
C VAL A 53 -5.40 -3.17 -16.18
N PHE A 54 -6.02 -4.26 -15.71
CA PHE A 54 -5.31 -5.51 -15.43
C PHE A 54 -5.00 -6.34 -16.69
N SER A 55 -5.61 -6.03 -17.84
CA SER A 55 -5.27 -6.64 -19.13
C SER A 55 -4.09 -5.96 -19.84
N SER A 56 -3.74 -4.74 -19.40
CA SER A 56 -2.66 -3.94 -19.98
C SER A 56 -1.28 -4.50 -19.66
N GLU A 57 -0.25 -4.04 -20.39
CA GLU A 57 1.14 -4.39 -20.12
C GLU A 57 1.62 -3.90 -18.74
N PHE A 58 0.95 -2.89 -18.19
CA PHE A 58 1.24 -2.32 -16.88
C PHE A 58 0.65 -3.13 -15.73
N SER A 59 -0.04 -4.25 -15.98
CA SER A 59 -0.53 -5.16 -14.91
C SER A 59 0.63 -5.76 -14.10
N SER A 60 1.82 -5.85 -14.69
CA SER A 60 3.02 -6.40 -14.05
C SER A 60 4.22 -5.50 -14.35
N THR A 61 4.57 -4.54 -13.50
CA THR A 61 5.71 -3.65 -13.75
C THR A 61 7.08 -4.29 -13.53
N THR A 62 7.17 -5.49 -12.96
CA THR A 62 8.45 -6.16 -12.69
C THR A 62 9.25 -6.44 -13.96
N HIS A 63 8.57 -6.74 -15.08
CA HIS A 63 9.24 -7.00 -16.35
C HIS A 63 9.96 -5.75 -16.90
N LEU A 64 9.49 -4.54 -16.57
CA LEU A 64 10.14 -3.28 -16.94
C LEU A 64 11.51 -3.11 -16.26
N PHE A 65 11.73 -3.82 -15.15
CA PHE A 65 13.00 -3.86 -14.43
C PHE A 65 13.87 -5.07 -14.78
N GLY A 66 13.53 -5.83 -15.83
CA GLY A 66 14.25 -7.04 -16.23
C GLY A 66 14.04 -8.24 -15.30
N LEU A 67 13.01 -8.20 -14.45
CA LEU A 67 12.64 -9.30 -13.56
C LEU A 67 11.54 -10.18 -14.20
N PRO A 68 11.32 -11.40 -13.68
CA PRO A 68 10.18 -12.22 -14.11
C PRO A 68 8.86 -11.46 -14.02
N LYS A 69 7.92 -11.75 -14.93
CA LYS A 69 6.59 -11.13 -14.96
C LYS A 69 5.83 -11.53 -13.69
N VAL A 70 5.64 -10.60 -12.77
CA VAL A 70 4.94 -10.78 -11.50
C VAL A 70 3.79 -9.76 -11.44
N PRO A 71 2.55 -10.21 -11.23
CA PRO A 71 1.38 -9.35 -11.05
C PRO A 71 1.63 -8.24 -10.02
N ASN A 72 1.31 -7.00 -10.35
CA ASN A 72 1.42 -5.87 -9.43
C ASN A 72 0.54 -6.09 -8.19
N ALA A 73 -0.61 -6.72 -8.36
CA ALA A 73 -1.49 -7.07 -7.26
C ALA A 73 -0.80 -8.02 -6.25
N LEU A 74 0.04 -8.95 -6.72
CA LEU A 74 0.82 -9.83 -5.84
C LEU A 74 1.94 -9.06 -5.13
N VAL A 75 2.63 -8.15 -5.83
CA VAL A 75 3.62 -7.26 -5.21
C VAL A 75 2.97 -6.42 -4.11
N ALA A 76 1.78 -5.88 -4.36
CA ALA A 76 1.01 -5.12 -3.38
C ALA A 76 0.57 -5.98 -2.18
N MET A 77 0.14 -7.22 -2.39
CA MET A 77 -0.17 -8.15 -1.30
C MET A 77 1.05 -8.37 -0.38
N ILE A 78 2.23 -8.61 -0.96
CA ILE A 78 3.47 -8.78 -0.19
C ILE A 78 3.81 -7.49 0.56
N TYR A 79 3.67 -6.33 -0.10
CA TYR A 79 3.89 -5.03 0.53
C TYR A 79 3.01 -4.83 1.78
N TYR A 80 1.69 -5.06 1.68
CA TYR A 80 0.79 -4.92 2.83
C TYR A 80 1.07 -5.96 3.93
N MET A 81 1.50 -7.18 3.58
CA MET A 81 1.96 -8.16 4.56
C MET A 81 3.17 -7.65 5.36
N VAL A 82 4.15 -7.03 4.69
CA VAL A 82 5.32 -6.44 5.35
C VAL A 82 4.92 -5.26 6.24
N GLU A 83 4.00 -4.40 5.78
CA GLU A 83 3.47 -3.31 6.61
C GLU A 83 2.78 -3.83 7.89
N MET A 84 1.96 -4.88 7.79
CA MET A 84 1.31 -5.50 8.96
C MET A 84 2.34 -5.99 10.00
N LEU A 85 3.43 -6.61 9.55
CA LEU A 85 4.53 -7.04 10.44
C LEU A 85 5.24 -5.85 11.11
N CYS A 86 5.25 -4.70 10.44
CA CYS A 86 5.92 -3.48 10.91
C CYS A 86 5.03 -2.58 11.79
N CYS A 87 3.73 -2.88 11.94
CA CYS A 87 2.75 -2.10 12.72
C CYS A 87 3.05 -2.00 14.24
N TRP A 88 4.11 -2.66 14.70
CA TRP A 88 4.56 -2.69 16.09
C TRP A 88 5.64 -1.65 16.38
N HIS A 89 6.25 -1.06 15.33
CA HIS A 89 7.34 -0.10 15.48
C HIS A 89 7.14 1.14 14.59
N PRO A 90 6.94 2.34 15.18
CA PRO A 90 6.54 3.54 14.44
C PRO A 90 7.55 3.95 13.36
N THR A 91 8.85 3.78 13.61
CA THR A 91 9.88 4.09 12.63
C THR A 91 9.90 3.10 11.47
N LEU A 92 9.65 1.81 11.72
CA LEU A 92 9.72 0.79 10.67
C LEU A 92 8.53 0.93 9.73
N ILE A 93 7.32 1.06 10.27
CA ILE A 93 6.13 1.25 9.44
C ILE A 93 6.22 2.52 8.59
N LEU A 94 6.80 3.61 9.11
CA LEU A 94 6.99 4.84 8.34
C LEU A 94 8.01 4.65 7.20
N ILE A 95 9.14 3.99 7.47
CA ILE A 95 10.17 3.72 6.44
C ILE A 95 9.62 2.83 5.33
N ILE A 96 8.86 1.79 5.68
CA ILE A 96 8.28 0.86 4.70
C ILE A 96 7.14 1.51 3.91
N SER A 97 6.29 2.31 4.56
CA SER A 97 5.12 2.91 3.90
C SER A 97 5.43 4.15 3.06
N ALA A 98 6.46 4.93 3.40
CA ALA A 98 6.77 6.18 2.71
C ALA A 98 7.02 6.05 1.19
N PRO A 99 7.76 5.04 0.69
CA PRO A 99 7.89 4.78 -0.75
C PRO A 99 6.55 4.53 -1.46
N GLY A 100 5.53 4.05 -0.74
CA GLY A 100 4.18 3.81 -1.28
C GLY A 100 3.52 5.07 -1.85
N ILE A 101 3.90 6.27 -1.40
CA ILE A 101 3.43 7.54 -1.99
C ILE A 101 3.98 7.73 -3.40
N LEU A 102 5.28 7.49 -3.60
CA LEU A 102 5.89 7.61 -4.93
C LEU A 102 5.26 6.62 -5.91
N VAL A 103 5.10 5.36 -5.49
CA VAL A 103 4.43 4.33 -6.29
C VAL A 103 3.00 4.73 -6.63
N THR A 104 2.26 5.27 -5.67
CA THR A 104 0.89 5.77 -5.87
C THR A 104 0.83 6.87 -6.92
N VAL A 105 1.73 7.86 -6.84
CA VAL A 105 1.78 8.96 -7.83
C VAL A 105 2.13 8.44 -9.22
N CYS A 106 3.12 7.55 -9.32
CA CYS A 106 3.50 6.94 -10.59
C CYS A 106 2.34 6.15 -11.22
N PHE A 107 1.64 5.33 -10.44
CA PHE A 107 0.54 4.54 -10.99
C PHE A 107 -0.70 5.38 -11.30
N ALA A 108 -0.97 6.44 -10.53
CA ALA A 108 -2.02 7.40 -10.86
C ALA A 108 -1.74 8.11 -12.20
N PHE A 109 -0.47 8.44 -12.48
CA PHE A 109 -0.06 8.97 -13.78
C PHE A 109 -0.28 7.95 -14.91
N ILE A 110 0.10 6.69 -14.72
CA ILE A 110 -0.12 5.62 -15.70
C ILE A 110 -1.63 5.47 -16.01
N LEU A 111 -2.48 5.41 -14.99
CA LEU A 111 -3.94 5.30 -15.17
C LEU A 111 -4.53 6.47 -15.95
N THR A 112 -4.19 7.69 -15.56
CA THR A 112 -4.85 8.90 -16.11
C THR A 112 -4.31 9.34 -17.47
N VAL A 113 -3.00 9.20 -17.69
CA VAL A 113 -2.32 9.75 -18.88
C VAL A 113 -2.03 8.68 -19.92
N ILE A 114 -1.75 7.43 -19.51
CA ILE A 114 -1.35 6.36 -20.45
C ILE A 114 -2.56 5.51 -20.82
N LEU A 115 -3.26 4.98 -19.82
CA LEU A 115 -4.40 4.08 -20.04
C LEU A 115 -5.71 4.84 -20.31
N HIS A 116 -5.82 6.08 -19.84
CA HIS A 116 -7.07 6.86 -19.85
C HIS A 116 -8.26 6.15 -19.17
N ASP A 117 -7.95 5.26 -18.22
CA ASP A 117 -8.91 4.49 -17.45
C ASP A 117 -8.69 4.67 -15.96
N LEU A 118 -9.79 4.75 -15.21
CA LEU A 118 -9.74 4.86 -13.76
C LEU A 118 -10.24 3.56 -13.13
N CYS A 119 -9.35 2.81 -12.50
CA CYS A 119 -9.70 1.64 -11.72
C CYS A 119 -10.06 2.04 -10.29
N ILE A 120 -11.31 1.80 -9.87
CA ILE A 120 -11.78 2.15 -8.52
C ILE A 120 -10.98 1.42 -7.43
N VAL A 121 -10.58 0.17 -7.67
CA VAL A 121 -9.76 -0.60 -6.72
C VAL A 121 -8.40 0.05 -6.55
N CYS A 122 -7.75 0.47 -7.65
CA CYS A 122 -6.49 1.20 -7.59
C CYS A 122 -6.65 2.52 -6.83
N CYS A 123 -7.71 3.29 -7.09
CA CYS A 123 -7.99 4.52 -6.36
C CYS A 123 -8.15 4.28 -4.85
N LEU A 124 -8.85 3.22 -4.44
CA LEU A 124 -8.98 2.85 -3.03
C LEU A 124 -7.62 2.48 -2.41
N THR A 125 -6.80 1.71 -3.12
CA THR A 125 -5.42 1.37 -2.71
C THR A 125 -4.57 2.64 -2.52
N TYR A 126 -4.73 3.65 -3.37
CA TYR A 126 -4.03 4.93 -3.22
C TYR A 126 -4.44 5.70 -1.97
N VAL A 127 -5.75 5.73 -1.70
CA VAL A 127 -6.28 6.33 -0.47
C VAL A 127 -5.74 5.59 0.76
N VAL A 128 -5.70 4.25 0.73
CA VAL A 128 -5.10 3.44 1.79
C VAL A 128 -3.64 3.81 2.00
N ASN A 129 -2.81 3.85 0.95
CA ASN A 129 -1.39 4.18 1.04
C ASN A 129 -1.14 5.56 1.65
N VAL A 130 -1.84 6.59 1.16
CA VAL A 130 -1.71 7.96 1.67
C VAL A 130 -2.12 8.03 3.15
N THR A 131 -3.21 7.35 3.51
CA THR A 131 -3.69 7.32 4.90
C THR A 131 -2.74 6.57 5.82
N THR A 132 -2.19 5.43 5.38
CA THR A 132 -1.19 4.65 6.14
C THR A 132 0.03 5.50 6.46
N VAL A 133 0.59 6.19 5.46
CA VAL A 133 1.76 7.07 5.67
C VAL A 133 1.44 8.24 6.59
N TYR A 134 0.28 8.87 6.44
CA TYR A 134 -0.14 9.96 7.31
C TYR A 134 -0.26 9.52 8.78
N VAL A 135 -0.91 8.38 9.03
CA VAL A 135 -1.09 7.83 10.38
C VAL A 135 0.25 7.37 10.96
N ALA A 136 1.09 6.71 10.15
CA ALA A 136 2.45 6.29 10.54
C ALA A 136 3.31 7.50 10.92
N TYR A 137 3.26 8.58 10.14
CA TYR A 137 3.99 9.82 10.43
C TYR A 137 3.51 10.47 11.72
N ARG A 138 2.18 10.55 11.95
CA ARG A 138 1.64 11.06 13.22
C ARG A 138 2.10 10.23 14.42
N TRP A 139 2.06 8.91 14.29
CA TRP A 139 2.47 8.01 15.37
C TRP A 139 3.97 8.11 15.66
N TRP A 140 4.80 8.20 14.61
CA TRP A 140 6.23 8.44 14.74
C TRP A 140 6.54 9.76 15.44
N ARG A 141 5.90 10.87 15.03
CA ARG A 141 6.10 12.17 15.69
C ARG A 141 5.73 12.15 17.17
N GLN A 142 4.60 11.53 17.52
CA GLN A 142 4.16 11.41 18.91
C GLN A 142 5.16 10.60 19.74
N THR A 143 5.69 9.51 19.18
CA THR A 143 6.67 8.66 19.86
C THR A 143 8.01 9.38 20.04
N ALA A 144 8.48 10.10 19.02
CA ALA A 144 9.68 10.92 19.10
C ALA A 144 9.57 12.01 20.18
N ALA A 145 8.45 12.74 20.23
CA ALA A 145 8.20 13.76 21.24
C ALA A 145 8.17 13.19 22.67
N ARG A 146 7.52 12.02 22.86
CA ARG A 146 7.50 11.31 24.15
C ARG A 146 8.90 10.88 24.59
N ASN A 147 9.73 10.38 23.67
CA ASN A 147 11.09 9.95 23.98
C ASN A 147 11.97 11.14 24.40
N VAL A 148 11.84 12.29 23.74
CA VAL A 148 12.54 13.53 24.12
C VAL A 148 12.11 14.00 25.51
N ALA A 149 10.81 14.01 25.80
CA ALA A 149 10.28 14.40 27.12
C ALA A 149 10.77 13.46 28.24
N ALA A 150 10.80 12.15 27.98
CA ALA A 150 11.31 11.15 28.92
C ALA A 150 12.82 11.33 29.20
N ALA A 151 13.61 11.62 28.16
CA ALA A 151 15.05 11.88 28.30
C ALA A 151 15.34 13.15 29.13
N PHE A 152 14.51 14.19 28.98
CA PHE A 152 14.64 15.39 29.81
C PHE A 152 14.31 15.11 31.28
N SER A 153 13.22 14.37 31.54
CA SER A 153 12.81 14.01 32.91
C SER A 153 13.85 13.13 33.63
N SER A 154 14.53 12.21 32.93
CA SER A 154 15.58 11.37 33.54
C SER A 154 16.83 12.19 33.86
N SER A 155 17.21 13.14 32.99
CA SER A 155 18.33 14.07 33.23
C SER A 155 18.10 14.97 34.46
N THR A 156 16.89 15.51 34.63
CA THR A 156 16.56 16.35 35.80
C THR A 156 16.56 15.56 37.10
N LYS A 157 16.10 14.30 37.08
CA LYS A 157 16.11 13.43 38.27
C LYS A 157 17.54 13.06 38.70
N SER A 158 18.42 12.78 37.74
CA SER A 158 19.84 12.51 38.01
C SER A 158 20.55 13.70 38.67
N LYS A 159 20.29 14.93 38.21
CA LYS A 159 20.86 16.16 38.82
C LYS A 159 20.32 16.50 40.21
N LYS A 160 19.18 15.94 40.64
CA LYS A 160 18.63 16.16 41.99
C LYS A 160 19.18 15.21 43.06
N HIS A 161 19.88 14.15 42.65
CA HIS A 161 20.44 13.12 43.53
C HIS A 161 21.97 13.13 43.57
N ALA A 162 22.61 14.11 42.91
CA ALA A 162 24.03 14.44 43.01
C ALA A 162 24.20 15.74 43.79
#